data_AF-A0A932H4T6-F1
#
_entry.id   AF-A0A932H4T6-F1
#
_cell.length_a   1.000
_cell.length_b   1.000
_cell.length_c   1.000
_cell.angle_alpha   90.00
_cell.angle_beta   90.00
_cell.angle_gamma   90.00
#
_symmetry.space_group_name_H-M   'P 1'
#
loop_
_entity.id
_entity.type
_entity.pdbx_description
1 polymer ?
#
loop_
_entity_poly.entity_id
_entity_poly.type
_entity_poly.pdbx_seq_one_letter_code
_entity_poly.pdbx_strand_id
1 'polypeptide(L)'
;MQHGLAHKTLTRHRDHIWMLGGGIIRRRHDDPDLAMRPVHRVLHDLIEEDGGPLIWPRIAESGQKAFDATCRKLYRLLNQQKARN
;
A
#
# COMPACT_ATOMS: atom_id res chain seq x y z
N MET A 1 16.17 -13.71 -13.30
CA MET A 1 16.94 -12.61 -12.68
C MET A 1 16.09 -11.98 -11.58
N GLN A 2 16.33 -12.32 -10.32
CA GLN A 2 15.77 -11.56 -9.19
C GLN A 2 16.52 -10.24 -9.17
N HIS A 3 15.84 -9.12 -9.50
CA HIS A 3 16.46 -7.80 -9.43
C HIS A 3 16.84 -7.53 -7.97
N GLY A 4 18.13 -7.66 -7.66
CA GLY A 4 18.66 -7.71 -6.29
C GLY A 4 18.49 -6.38 -5.56
N LEU A 5 17.33 -6.20 -4.93
CA LEU A 5 17.14 -5.10 -3.99
C LEU A 5 18.02 -5.34 -2.76
N ALA A 6 18.73 -4.30 -2.34
CA ALA A 6 19.45 -4.34 -1.07
C ALA A 6 18.48 -4.70 0.07
N HIS A 7 18.94 -5.48 1.05
CA HIS A 7 18.12 -5.95 2.17
C HIS A 7 17.36 -4.80 2.86
N LYS A 8 18.03 -3.67 3.09
CA LYS A 8 17.43 -2.45 3.65
C LYS A 8 16.20 -1.95 2.87
N THR A 9 16.22 -2.09 1.54
CA THR A 9 15.09 -1.70 0.69
C THR A 9 13.91 -2.65 0.84
N LEU A 10 14.18 -3.95 0.96
CA LEU A 10 13.14 -4.95 1.21
C LEU A 10 12.48 -4.76 2.57
N THR A 11 13.29 -4.55 3.62
CA THR A 11 12.78 -4.22 4.97
C THR A 11 11.88 -3.00 4.92
N ARG A 12 12.32 -1.92 4.28
CA ARG A 12 11.51 -0.70 4.14
C ARG A 12 10.19 -0.95 3.40
N HIS A 13 10.21 -1.72 2.31
CA HIS A 13 8.97 -2.05 1.59
C HIS A 13 8.01 -2.87 2.45
N ARG A 14 8.52 -3.85 3.21
CA ARG A 14 7.72 -4.64 4.16
C ARG A 14 7.09 -3.73 5.21
N ASP A 15 7.86 -2.82 5.80
CA ASP A 15 7.39 -1.94 6.87
C ASP A 15 6.31 -0.96 6.34
N HIS A 16 6.46 -0.46 5.10
CA HIS A 16 5.41 0.34 4.45
C HIS A 16 4.15 -0.48 4.14
N ILE A 17 4.27 -1.74 3.74
CA ILE A 17 3.10 -2.62 3.54
C ILE A 17 2.40 -2.88 4.88
N TRP A 18 3.15 -3.05 5.97
CA TRP A 18 2.60 -3.16 7.32
C TRP A 18 1.80 -1.90 7.69
N MET A 19 2.34 -0.71 7.44
CA MET A 19 1.64 0.56 7.66
C MET A 19 0.35 0.68 6.84
N LEU A 20 0.39 0.30 5.56
CA LEU A 20 -0.80 0.28 4.70
C LEU A 20 -1.87 -0.65 5.28
N GLY A 21 -1.48 -1.86 5.69
CA GLY A 21 -2.37 -2.84 6.30
C GLY A 21 -3.04 -2.31 7.56
N GLY A 22 -2.29 -1.67 8.46
CA GLY A 22 -2.84 -1.00 9.64
C GLY A 22 -3.85 0.10 9.27
N GLY A 23 -3.54 0.88 8.22
CA GLY A 23 -4.44 1.90 7.69
C GLY A 23 -5.73 1.33 7.09
N ILE A 24 -5.69 0.15 6.47
CA ILE A 24 -6.87 -0.55 5.96
C ILE A 24 -7.72 -1.07 7.12
N ILE A 25 -7.11 -1.74 8.10
CA ILE A 25 -7.80 -2.28 9.28
C ILE A 25 -8.54 -1.17 9.99
N ARG A 26 -7.87 -0.03 10.23
CA ARG A 26 -8.50 1.12 10.88
C ARG A 26 -9.67 1.70 10.09
N ARG A 27 -9.52 1.90 8.79
CA ARG A 27 -10.63 2.38 7.94
C ARG A 27 -11.83 1.43 7.99
N ARG A 28 -11.61 0.13 7.95
CA ARG A 28 -12.69 -0.88 8.06
C ARG A 28 -13.31 -0.96 9.45
N HIS A 29 -12.54 -0.65 10.49
CA HIS A 29 -13.07 -0.55 11.84
C HIS A 29 -13.97 0.69 12.00
N ASP A 30 -13.55 1.80 11.41
CA ASP A 30 -14.22 3.10 11.57
C ASP A 30 -15.41 3.28 10.59
N ASP A 31 -15.44 2.54 9.48
CA ASP A 31 -16.46 2.60 8.43
C ASP A 31 -17.09 1.20 8.17
N PRO A 32 -18.35 0.97 8.60
CA PRO A 32 -19.07 -0.28 8.40
C PRO A 32 -19.24 -0.70 6.94
N ASP A 33 -19.38 0.25 6.02
CA ASP A 33 -19.51 -0.06 4.60
C ASP A 33 -18.19 -0.62 4.07
N LEU A 34 -17.06 -0.01 4.45
CA LEU A 34 -15.74 -0.56 4.14
C LEU A 34 -15.50 -1.92 4.80
N ALA A 35 -16.07 -2.16 5.98
CA ALA A 35 -15.96 -3.44 6.69
C ALA A 35 -16.60 -4.62 5.93
N MET A 36 -17.62 -4.35 5.12
CA MET A 36 -18.31 -5.39 4.32
C MET A 36 -17.63 -5.64 2.96
N ARG A 37 -16.79 -4.72 2.48
CA ARG A 37 -16.18 -4.83 1.16
C ARG A 37 -15.07 -5.90 1.13
N PRO A 38 -14.88 -6.61 0.01
CA PRO A 38 -13.70 -7.45 -0.16
C PRO A 38 -12.39 -6.65 -0.05
N VAL A 39 -11.39 -7.19 0.65
CA VAL A 39 -10.14 -6.47 0.92
C VAL A 39 -9.42 -6.02 -0.35
N HIS A 40 -9.47 -6.81 -1.42
CA HIS A 40 -8.84 -6.47 -2.69
C HIS A 40 -9.45 -5.20 -3.31
N ARG A 41 -10.76 -4.96 -3.14
CA ARG A 41 -11.42 -3.73 -3.62
C ARG A 41 -10.95 -2.52 -2.81
N VAL A 42 -10.90 -2.66 -1.48
CA VAL A 42 -10.38 -1.61 -0.60
C VAL A 42 -8.92 -1.28 -0.93
N LEU A 43 -8.11 -2.29 -1.24
CA LEU A 43 -6.72 -2.11 -1.66
C LEU A 43 -6.61 -1.32 -2.97
N HIS A 44 -7.45 -1.63 -3.96
CA HIS A 44 -7.47 -0.93 -5.25
C HIS A 44 -7.99 0.51 -5.15
N ASP A 45 -8.90 0.80 -4.22
CA ASP A 45 -9.40 2.16 -4.01
C ASP A 45 -8.40 3.03 -3.25
N LEU A 46 -7.54 2.44 -2.40
CA LEU A 46 -6.59 3.19 -1.58
C LEU A 46 -5.23 3.37 -2.25
N ILE A 47 -4.87 2.52 -3.21
CA ILE A 47 -3.61 2.60 -3.93
C ILE A 47 -3.90 3.07 -5.35
N GLU A 48 -3.39 4.25 -5.67
CA GLU A 48 -3.51 4.88 -6.97
C GLU A 48 -2.17 4.86 -7.73
N GLU A 49 -2.17 5.35 -8.96
CA GLU A 49 -0.95 5.41 -9.79
C GLU A 49 0.10 6.37 -9.20
N ASP A 50 -0.33 7.41 -8.50
CA ASP A 50 0.51 8.44 -7.91
C ASP A 50 1.07 8.03 -6.53
N GLY A 51 0.41 7.15 -5.79
CA GLY A 51 0.84 6.78 -4.44
C GLY A 51 -0.13 5.91 -3.65
N GLY A 52 -0.01 6.02 -2.32
CA GLY A 52 -0.92 5.38 -1.39
C GLY A 52 -1.64 6.42 -0.54
N PRO A 53 -2.46 5.99 0.42
CA PRO A 53 -3.18 6.91 1.26
C PRO A 53 -2.25 7.70 2.17
N LEU A 54 -2.70 8.88 2.62
CA LEU A 54 -2.03 9.58 3.70
C LEU A 54 -2.03 8.71 4.97
N ILE A 55 -0.86 8.60 5.57
CA ILE A 55 -0.67 7.83 6.80
C ILE A 55 -1.17 8.63 7.99
N TRP A 56 -1.92 7.96 8.87
CA TRP A 56 -2.38 8.49 10.14
C TRP A 56 -1.82 7.67 11.31
N PRO A 57 -1.22 8.28 12.34
CA PRO A 57 -0.93 9.72 12.47
C PRO A 57 0.01 10.26 11.39
N ARG A 58 -0.06 11.57 11.12
CA ARG A 58 0.76 12.23 10.09
C ARG A 58 2.24 11.93 10.33
N ILE A 59 2.92 11.49 9.27
CA ILE A 59 4.38 11.27 9.25
C ILE A 59 5.09 12.42 8.51
N ALA A 60 6.41 12.47 8.59
CA ALA A 60 7.22 13.41 7.82
C ALA A 60 7.00 13.22 6.31
N GLU A 61 7.08 14.31 5.54
CA GLU A 61 6.87 14.30 4.09
C GLU A 61 7.81 13.32 3.37
N SER A 62 9.07 13.23 3.79
CA SER A 62 10.03 12.25 3.27
C SER A 62 9.60 10.80 3.52
N GLY A 63 8.97 10.53 4.66
CA GLY A 63 8.37 9.25 5.00
C GLY A 63 7.18 8.93 4.11
N GLN A 64 6.27 9.90 3.90
CA GLN A 64 5.12 9.75 3.00
C GLN A 64 5.59 9.48 1.57
N LYS A 65 6.55 10.25 1.04
CA LYS A 65 7.14 10.02 -0.30
C LYS A 65 7.73 8.62 -0.45
N ALA A 66 8.38 8.09 0.59
CA ALA A 66 8.96 6.74 0.58
C ALA A 66 7.86 5.65 0.64
N PHE A 67 6.81 5.89 1.40
CA PHE A 67 5.61 5.05 1.44
C PHE A 67 4.91 5.03 0.08
N ASP A 68 4.65 6.19 -0.52
CA ASP A 68 4.02 6.31 -1.84
C ASP A 68 4.83 5.59 -2.92
N ALA A 69 6.16 5.67 -2.87
CA ALA A 69 7.02 4.93 -3.78
C ALA A 69 6.87 3.40 -3.66
N THR A 70 6.52 2.90 -2.47
CA THR A 70 6.21 1.49 -2.26
C THR A 70 4.82 1.15 -2.81
N CYS A 71 3.84 2.00 -2.53
CA CYS A 71 2.47 1.86 -3.02
C CYS A 71 2.42 1.85 -4.56
N ARG A 72 3.17 2.71 -5.24
CA ARG A 72 3.30 2.67 -6.71
C ARG A 72 3.86 1.36 -7.26
N LYS A 73 4.81 0.73 -6.55
CA LYS A 73 5.33 -0.60 -6.94
C LYS A 73 4.27 -1.67 -6.76
N LEU A 74 3.54 -1.61 -5.64
CA LEU A 74 2.43 -2.52 -5.36
C LEU A 74 1.30 -2.35 -6.39
N TYR A 75 0.92 -1.12 -6.74
CA TYR A 75 -0.05 -0.81 -7.79
C TYR A 75 0.30 -1.50 -9.12
N ARG A 76 1.54 -1.31 -9.58
CA ARG A 76 2.04 -1.95 -10.81
C ARG A 76 1.96 -3.48 -10.72
N LEU A 77 2.36 -4.05 -9.58
CA LEU A 77 2.29 -5.50 -9.37
C LEU A 77 0.85 -6.03 -9.42
N LEU A 78 -0.10 -5.32 -8.79
CA LEU A 78 -1.51 -5.71 -8.78
C LEU A 78 -2.13 -5.61 -10.18
N ASN A 79 -1.81 -4.55 -10.93
CA ASN A 79 -2.31 -4.39 -12.30
C ASN A 79 -1.67 -5.37 -13.29
N GLN A 80 -0.40 -5.72 -13.11
CA GLN A 80 0.25 -6.78 -13.89
C GLN A 80 -0.40 -8.14 -13.64
N GLN A 81 -0.78 -8.44 -12.40
CA GLN A 81 -1.51 -9.67 -12.08
C GLN A 81 -2.91 -9.67 -12.70
N LYS A 82 -3.61 -8.54 -12.66
CA LYS A 82 -4.92 -8.39 -13.30
C LYS A 82 -4.86 -8.60 -14.82
N ALA A 83 -3.78 -8.18 -15.48
CA ALA A 83 -3.60 -8.40 -16.92
C ALA A 83 -3.23 -9.86 -17.29
N ARG A 84 -2.86 -10.69 -16.31
CA ARG A 84 -2.46 -12.09 -16.51
C ARG A 84 -3.57 -13.10 -16.23
N ASN A 85 -4.67 -12.66 -15.62
CA ASN A 85 -5.83 -13.46 -15.23
C ASN A 85 -7.03 -13.09 -16.10
#